data_AF-A0A1G6C7M9-F1
#
_entry.id   AF-A0A1G6C7M9-F1
#
_cell.length_a   1.000
_cell.length_b   1.000
_cell.length_c   1.000
_cell.angle_alpha   90.00
_cell.angle_beta   90.00
_cell.angle_gamma   90.00
#
_symmetry.space_group_name_H-M   'P 1'
#
loop_
_entity.id
_entity.type
_entity.pdbx_description
1 polymer ?
#
loop_
_entity_poly.entity_id
_entity_poly.type
_entity_poly.pdbx_seq_one_letter_code
_entity_poly.pdbx_strand_id
1 'polypeptide(L)'
;MKNNAKLLADVQNAIKFEPLLHAAEIGVTVKNCVVSLTGEFDSYIKKVEAENATKKVKGVKAIIEKIEVKFPNDRSKTDTEVVEEVLDALKNTWSLPLNTISVKVENG
;
A
#
# COMPACT_ATOMS: atom_id res chain seq x y z
N MET A 1 -0.93 -0.10 34.62
CA MET A 1 -1.40 -0.20 33.21
C MET A 1 -0.90 1.03 32.46
N LYS A 2 -0.23 0.88 31.30
CA LYS A 2 0.07 2.06 30.47
C LYS A 2 -1.25 2.67 29.99
N ASN A 3 -1.38 3.98 30.11
CA ASN A 3 -2.48 4.74 29.51
C ASN A 3 -2.36 4.60 27.98
N ASN A 4 -3.48 4.40 27.27
CA ASN A 4 -3.51 4.33 25.81
C ASN A 4 -2.83 5.56 25.17
N ALA A 5 -2.96 6.73 25.80
CA ALA A 5 -2.28 7.96 25.35
C ALA A 5 -0.75 7.86 25.42
N LYS A 6 -0.20 7.21 26.46
CA LYS A 6 1.24 7.00 26.59
C LYS A 6 1.73 5.96 25.58
N LEU A 7 0.97 4.89 25.38
CA LEU A 7 1.31 3.89 24.37
C LEU A 7 1.28 4.47 22.94
N LEU A 8 0.29 5.31 22.65
CA LEU A 8 0.22 6.04 21.38
C LEU A 8 1.47 6.90 21.16
N ALA A 9 1.85 7.71 22.16
CA ALA A 9 3.06 8.54 22.07
C ALA A 9 4.33 7.71 21.90
N ASP A 10 4.45 6.59 22.63
CA ASP A 10 5.60 5.67 22.50
C ASP A 10 5.70 5.09 21.08
N VAL A 11 4.57 4.70 20.47
CA VAL A 11 4.52 4.18 19.09
C VAL A 11 4.81 5.28 18.06
N GLN A 12 4.23 6.46 18.21
CA GLN A 12 4.50 7.58 17.31
C GLN A 12 5.99 7.97 17.34
N ASN A 13 6.60 7.97 18.53
CA ASN A 13 8.03 8.20 18.66
C ASN A 13 8.84 7.09 17.98
N ALA A 14 8.52 5.82 18.22
CA ALA A 14 9.21 4.70 17.57
C ALA A 14 9.19 4.81 16.05
N ILE A 15 8.03 5.10 15.46
CA ILE A 15 7.87 5.28 14.01
C ILE A 15 8.66 6.51 13.52
N LYS A 16 8.66 7.61 14.27
CA LYS A 16 9.44 8.81 13.94
C LYS A 16 10.96 8.56 13.95
N PHE A 17 11.43 7.57 14.72
CA PHE A 17 12.84 7.18 14.76
C PHE A 17 13.26 6.25 13.61
N GLU A 18 12.33 5.69 12.84
CA GLU A 18 12.66 4.84 11.70
C GLU A 18 13.00 5.68 10.46
N PRO A 19 14.24 5.61 9.92
CA PRO A 19 14.68 6.48 8.83
C PRO A 19 13.88 6.32 7.52
N LEU A 20 13.27 5.15 7.33
CA LEU A 20 12.51 4.81 6.12
C LEU A 20 11.05 5.26 6.20
N LEU A 21 10.57 5.71 7.36
CA LEU A 21 9.17 6.07 7.60
C LEU A 21 9.04 7.58 7.82
N HIS A 22 8.12 8.21 7.09
CA HIS A 22 7.72 9.59 7.41
C HIS A 22 6.49 9.57 8.31
N ALA A 23 6.57 10.25 9.45
CA ALA A 23 5.47 10.33 10.41
C ALA A 23 4.19 10.95 9.83
N ALA A 24 4.29 11.69 8.72
CA ALA A 24 3.13 12.27 8.00
C ALA A 24 2.35 11.23 7.18
N GLU A 25 2.97 10.10 6.81
CA GLU A 25 2.37 9.07 5.95
C GLU A 25 1.63 7.99 6.76
N ILE A 26 1.83 7.96 8.08
CA ILE A 26 1.22 6.96 8.98
C ILE A 26 0.28 7.62 10.00
N GLY A 27 -0.95 7.13 10.01
CA GLY A 27 -1.89 7.26 11.12
C GLY A 27 -1.69 6.14 12.13
N VAL A 28 -1.58 6.49 13.40
CA VAL A 28 -1.50 5.54 14.53
C VAL A 28 -2.68 5.78 15.45
N THR A 29 -3.41 4.72 15.78
CA THR A 29 -4.45 4.76 16.82
C THR A 29 -4.25 3.63 17.80
N VAL A 30 -4.61 3.86 19.07
CA VAL A 30 -4.46 2.86 20.13
C VAL A 30 -5.77 2.70 20.88
N LYS A 31 -6.29 1.48 20.93
CA LYS A 31 -7.48 1.13 21.70
C LYS A 31 -7.23 -0.17 22.45
N ASN A 32 -7.38 -0.15 23.77
CA ASN A 32 -7.21 -1.34 24.62
C ASN A 32 -5.86 -2.06 24.42
N CYS A 33 -4.76 -1.31 24.29
CA CYS A 33 -3.42 -1.83 23.95
C CYS A 33 -3.30 -2.52 22.58
N VAL A 34 -4.29 -2.36 21.70
CA VAL A 34 -4.24 -2.74 20.29
C VAL A 34 -3.90 -1.50 19.47
N VAL A 35 -2.84 -1.57 18.68
CA VAL A 35 -2.39 -0.49 17.79
C VAL A 35 -2.98 -0.72 16.41
N SER A 36 -3.57 0.29 15.80
CA SER A 36 -3.93 0.25 14.38
C SER A 36 -3.06 1.23 13.61
N LEU A 37 -2.41 0.73 12.55
CA LEU A 37 -1.60 1.50 11.63
C LEU A 37 -2.39 1.69 10.33
N THR A 38 -2.56 2.93 9.90
CA THR A 38 -3.28 3.29 8.67
C THR A 38 -2.40 4.20 7.83
N GLY A 39 -2.42 4.09 6.51
CA GLY A 39 -1.64 4.98 5.66
C GLY A 39 -1.43 4.39 4.26
N GLU A 40 -0.73 5.14 3.43
CA GLU A 40 -0.34 4.71 2.09
C GLU A 40 1.18 4.75 1.96
N PHE A 41 1.78 3.67 1.47
CA PHE A 41 3.22 3.56 1.27
C PHE A 41 3.58 3.21 -0.16
N ASP A 42 4.75 3.66 -0.60
CA ASP A 42 5.32 3.37 -1.92
C ASP A 42 6.10 2.04 -1.99
N SER A 43 6.25 1.35 -0.86
CA SER A 43 7.10 0.17 -0.74
C SER A 43 6.64 -0.79 0.36
N TYR A 44 6.71 -2.10 0.07
CA TYR A 44 6.49 -3.15 1.07
C TYR A 44 7.50 -3.09 2.22
N ILE A 45 8.73 -2.61 1.97
CA ILE A 45 9.75 -2.49 3.02
C ILE A 45 9.27 -1.49 4.08
N LYS A 46 8.71 -0.35 3.67
CA LYS A 46 8.14 0.63 4.62
C LYS A 46 7.02 0.01 5.45
N LYS A 47 6.16 -0.82 4.84
CA LYS A 47 5.11 -1.54 5.57
C LYS A 47 5.69 -2.43 6.68
N VAL A 48 6.68 -3.25 6.35
CA VAL A 48 7.34 -4.15 7.31
C VAL A 48 8.04 -3.36 8.42
N GLU A 49 8.73 -2.27 8.09
CA GLU A 49 9.38 -1.43 9.09
C GLU A 49 8.39 -0.76 10.04
N ALA A 50 7.24 -0.30 9.55
CA ALA A 50 6.19 0.26 10.40
C ALA A 50 5.63 -0.75 11.40
N GLU A 51 5.44 -1.99 10.95
CA GLU A 51 5.05 -3.10 11.82
C GLU A 51 6.13 -3.38 12.87
N ASN A 52 7.39 -3.50 12.44
CA ASN A 52 8.52 -3.80 13.31
C ASN A 52 8.74 -2.72 14.37
N ALA A 53 8.70 -1.44 13.99
CA ALA A 53 8.80 -0.32 14.89
C ALA A 53 7.72 -0.37 15.97
N THR A 54 6.49 -0.68 15.57
CA THR A 54 5.35 -0.82 16.48
C THR A 54 5.51 -2.02 17.41
N LYS A 55 5.93 -3.18 16.90
CA LYS A 55 6.18 -4.40 17.69
C LYS A 55 7.23 -4.21 18.78
N LYS A 56 8.27 -3.40 18.52
CA LYS A 56 9.34 -3.11 19.49
C LYS A 56 8.84 -2.31 20.70
N VAL A 57 7.66 -1.67 20.62
CA VAL A 57 7.12 -0.86 21.72
C VAL A 57 6.50 -1.74 22.81
N LYS A 58 7.07 -1.66 24.01
CA LYS A 58 6.56 -2.37 25.19
C LYS A 58 5.13 -1.97 25.52
N GLY A 59 4.22 -2.95 25.53
CA GLY A 59 2.81 -2.78 25.89
C GLY A 59 1.84 -2.93 24.73
N VAL A 60 2.34 -3.06 23.50
CA VAL A 60 1.53 -3.47 22.34
C VAL A 60 1.13 -4.93 22.51
N LYS A 61 -0.17 -5.21 22.45
CA LYS A 61 -0.71 -6.58 22.54
C LYS A 61 -1.08 -7.16 21.17
N ALA A 62 -1.52 -6.30 20.27
CA ALA A 62 -1.87 -6.67 18.90
C ALA A 62 -1.71 -5.46 17.98
N ILE A 63 -1.52 -5.74 16.69
CA ILE A 63 -1.38 -4.74 15.63
C ILE A 63 -2.43 -5.05 14.57
N ILE A 64 -3.15 -4.01 14.14
CA ILE A 64 -4.07 -4.06 13.01
C ILE A 64 -3.47 -3.18 11.92
N GLU A 65 -3.10 -3.80 10.79
CA GLU A 65 -2.55 -3.09 9.66
C GLU A 65 -3.64 -2.77 8.63
N LYS A 66 -3.75 -1.50 8.30
CA LYS A 66 -4.60 -0.96 7.23
C LYS A 66 -3.75 -0.03 6.37
N ILE A 67 -2.58 -0.53 5.99
CA ILE A 67 -1.62 0.18 5.14
C ILE A 67 -1.79 -0.35 3.73
N GLU A 68 -2.08 0.56 2.79
CA GLU A 68 -2.12 0.28 1.36
C GLU A 68 -0.75 0.56 0.76
N VAL A 69 -0.24 -0.36 -0.07
CA VAL A 69 1.05 -0.18 -0.75
C VAL A 69 0.77 0.16 -2.21
N LYS A 70 1.03 1.40 -2.60
CA LYS A 70 0.88 1.91 -3.97
C LYS A 70 2.24 2.15 -4.56
N PHE A 71 2.68 1.30 -5.48
CA PHE A 71 3.99 1.50 -6.08
C PHE A 71 3.95 2.73 -7.00
N PRO A 72 4.96 3.62 -6.95
CA PRO A 72 5.06 4.76 -7.87
C PRO A 72 5.23 4.29 -9.33
N ASN A 73 5.65 3.03 -9.51
CA ASN A 73 5.73 2.32 -10.77
C ASN A 73 4.73 1.17 -10.84
N ASP A 74 3.62 1.24 -10.10
CA ASP A 74 2.47 0.36 -10.31
C ASP A 74 1.95 0.66 -11.72
N ARG A 75 2.56 -0.01 -12.71
CA ARG A 75 2.07 -0.05 -14.09
C ARG A 75 0.88 -1.01 -14.15
N SER A 76 0.01 -1.01 -13.15
CA SER A 76 -1.33 -1.53 -13.33
C SER A 76 -1.95 -0.66 -14.40
N LYS A 77 -1.81 -1.14 -15.63
CA LYS A 77 -2.52 -0.58 -16.75
C LYS A 77 -3.98 -0.77 -16.43
N THR A 78 -4.72 0.32 -16.51
CA THR A 78 -6.16 0.24 -16.50
C THR A 78 -6.61 -0.67 -17.66
N ASP A 79 -7.76 -1.31 -17.52
CA ASP A 79 -8.34 -2.14 -18.60
C ASP A 79 -8.37 -1.37 -19.93
N THR A 80 -8.60 -0.05 -19.86
CA THR A 80 -8.55 0.87 -21.01
C THR A 80 -7.16 0.92 -21.65
N GLU A 81 -6.10 1.12 -20.87
CA GLU A 81 -4.71 1.16 -21.38
C GLU A 81 -4.29 -0.20 -21.97
N VAL A 82 -4.74 -1.31 -21.39
CA VAL A 82 -4.50 -2.65 -21.94
C VAL A 82 -5.24 -2.83 -23.27
N VAL A 83 -6.51 -2.43 -23.35
CA VAL A 83 -7.30 -2.51 -24.58
C VAL A 83 -6.67 -1.66 -25.68
N GLU A 84 -6.25 -0.44 -25.39
CA GLU A 84 -5.63 0.47 -26.36
C GLU A 84 -4.33 -0.12 -26.94
N GLU A 85 -3.44 -0.62 -26.09
CA GLU A 85 -2.21 -1.28 -26.55
C GLU A 85 -2.48 -2.52 -27.40
N VAL A 86 -3.45 -3.35 -27.00
CA VAL A 86 -3.82 -4.55 -27.76
C VAL A 86 -4.37 -4.15 -29.13
N LEU A 87 -5.24 -3.15 -29.20
CA LEU A 87 -5.80 -2.67 -30.46
C LEU A 87 -4.71 -2.08 -31.37
N ASP A 88 -3.75 -1.34 -30.83
CA ASP A 88 -2.65 -0.77 -31.61
C ASP A 88 -1.66 -1.83 -32.10
N ALA A 89 -1.39 -2.87 -31.31
CA ALA A 89 -0.61 -4.02 -31.76
C ALA A 89 -1.33 -4.78 -32.90
N LEU A 90 -2.65 -4.96 -32.78
CA LEU A 90 -3.46 -5.66 -33.78
C LEU A 90 -3.57 -4.87 -35.09
N LYS A 91 -3.71 -3.54 -35.03
CA LYS A 91 -3.72 -2.65 -36.22
C LYS A 91 -2.42 -2.76 -37.03
N ASN A 92 -1.28 -2.93 -36.37
CA ASN A 92 0.03 -3.03 -37.01
C ASN A 92 0.31 -4.42 -37.60
N THR A 93 -0.62 -5.38 -37.47
CA THR A 93 -0.47 -6.73 -38.03
C THR A 93 -1.09 -6.81 -39.41
N TRP A 94 -0.25 -6.87 -40.46
CA TRP A 94 -0.63 -6.78 -41.87
C TRP A 94 -1.67 -7.81 -42.36
N SER A 95 -1.87 -8.90 -41.61
CA SER A 95 -2.67 -10.06 -42.02
C SER A 95 -4.03 -10.17 -41.31
N LEU A 96 -4.42 -9.18 -40.48
CA LEU A 96 -5.65 -9.27 -39.70
C LEU A 96 -6.76 -8.34 -40.24
N PRO A 97 -7.95 -8.88 -40.59
CA PRO A 97 -9.12 -8.06 -40.87
C PRO A 97 -9.68 -7.49 -39.55
N LEU A 98 -9.33 -6.24 -39.24
CA LEU A 98 -9.62 -5.55 -37.97
C LEU A 98 -11.11 -5.56 -37.58
N ASN A 99 -12.02 -5.68 -38.55
CA ASN A 99 -13.47 -5.74 -38.30
C ASN A 99 -13.97 -7.07 -37.69
N THR A 100 -13.11 -8.07 -37.50
CA THR A 100 -13.51 -9.41 -37.02
C THR A 100 -13.06 -9.68 -35.58
N ILE A 101 -12.31 -8.78 -34.96
CA ILE A 101 -11.67 -9.01 -33.67
C ILE A 101 -12.34 -8.17 -32.58
N SER A 102 -12.78 -8.84 -31.51
CA SER A 102 -13.29 -8.22 -30.29
C SER A 102 -12.32 -8.46 -29.14
N VAL A 103 -11.93 -7.41 -28.42
CA VAL A 103 -11.06 -7.49 -27.24
C VAL A 103 -11.91 -7.26 -25.99
N LYS A 104 -11.74 -8.11 -24.98
CA LYS A 104 -12.33 -7.93 -23.64
C LYS A 104 -11.21 -8.00 -22.61
N VAL A 105 -11.14 -7.02 -21.72
CA VAL A 105 -10.22 -6.98 -20.58
C VAL A 105 -11.05 -6.81 -19.32
N GLU A 106 -10.64 -7.50 -18.25
CA GLU A 106 -11.24 -7.36 -16.91
C GLU A 106 -10.12 -7.45 -15.88
N ASN A 107 -9.98 -6.42 -15.04
CA ASN A 107 -9.05 -6.32 -13.91
C ASN A 107 -7.55 -6.37 -14.25
N GLY A 108 -7.13 -5.56 -15.21
CA GLY A 108 -5.73 -5.21 -15.50
C GLY A 108 -4.94 -6.32 -16.16
#